data_AF-A0A3D3YTS4-F1
#
_entry.id   AF-A0A3D3YTS4-F1
#
_cell.length_a   1.000
_cell.length_b   1.000
_cell.length_c   1.000
_cell.angle_alpha   90.00
_cell.angle_beta   90.00
_cell.angle_gamma   90.00
#
_symmetry.space_group_name_H-M   'P 1'
#
loop_
_entity.id
_entity.type
_entity.pdbx_description
1 polymer ?
#
loop_
_entity_poly.entity_id
_entity_poly.type
_entity_poly.pdbx_seq_one_letter_code
_entity_poly.pdbx_strand_id
1 'polypeptide(L)'
;IKALINQIKAEIEKTDSDSDKEKLQERLAKLAGGVALIKVGAATEVELKEKKHRIEDAVSATRAAIEEGIVPGGGVCLIRAEDALSGLGLSGDEATGAEIVRRAISEPARVIAENAGYEGGVIIERIRTEGGATGFDAAKGQWVDMMKTGIVDPAKVTRSAL
;
A
#
# COMPACT_ATOMS: atom_id res chain seq x y z
N ILE A 1 4.48 8.19 -35.68
CA ILE A 1 3.84 8.21 -34.35
C ILE A 1 2.65 9.18 -34.30
N LYS A 2 2.82 10.50 -34.54
CA LYS A 2 1.69 11.46 -34.53
C LYS A 2 0.52 11.08 -35.47
N ALA A 3 0.83 10.62 -36.69
CA ALA A 3 -0.18 10.15 -37.63
C ALA A 3 -1.01 8.97 -37.09
N LEU A 4 -0.36 8.01 -36.42
CA LEU A 4 -1.01 6.84 -35.82
C LEU A 4 -1.89 7.23 -34.61
N ILE A 5 -1.44 8.18 -33.79
CA ILE A 5 -2.24 8.75 -32.69
C ILE A 5 -3.51 9.39 -33.24
N ASN A 6 -3.40 10.20 -34.30
CA ASN A 6 -4.55 10.88 -34.90
C ASN A 6 -5.51 9.88 -35.56
N GLN A 7 -4.99 8.81 -36.18
CA GLN A 7 -5.82 7.74 -36.72
C GLN A 7 -6.65 7.05 -35.63
N ILE A 8 -6.02 6.65 -34.53
CA ILE A 8 -6.70 5.96 -33.42
C ILE A 8 -7.74 6.88 -32.77
N LYS A 9 -7.46 8.19 -32.63
CA LYS A 9 -8.45 9.17 -32.15
C LYS A 9 -9.68 9.22 -33.06
N ALA A 10 -9.49 9.23 -34.38
CA ALA A 10 -10.60 9.21 -35.33
C ALA A 10 -11.36 7.87 -35.33
N GLU A 11 -10.69 6.74 -35.06
CA GLU A 11 -11.36 5.44 -34.90
C GLU A 11 -12.22 5.36 -33.63
N ILE A 12 -11.79 5.98 -32.53
CA ILE A 12 -12.57 6.07 -31.27
C ILE A 12 -13.86 6.85 -31.48
N GLU A 13 -13.82 7.96 -32.24
CA GLU A 13 -15.00 8.79 -32.52
C GLU A 13 -16.01 8.11 -33.46
N LYS A 14 -15.55 7.16 -34.28
CA LYS A 14 -16.38 6.46 -35.28
C LYS A 14 -16.97 5.14 -34.79
N THR A 15 -16.47 4.60 -33.69
CA THR A 15 -16.97 3.33 -33.17
C THR A 15 -18.14 3.55 -32.23
N ASP A 16 -19.18 2.74 -32.36
CA ASP A 16 -20.35 2.75 -31.47
C ASP A 16 -20.26 1.69 -30.36
N SER A 17 -19.25 0.80 -30.43
CA SER A 17 -18.99 -0.27 -29.48
C SER A 17 -18.15 0.23 -28.31
N ASP A 18 -18.70 0.21 -27.10
CA ASP A 18 -17.99 0.63 -25.89
C ASP A 18 -16.75 -0.24 -25.59
N SER A 19 -16.81 -1.54 -25.90
CA SER A 19 -15.64 -2.44 -25.76
C SER A 19 -14.51 -2.06 -26.72
N ASP A 20 -14.84 -1.62 -27.93
CA ASP A 20 -13.83 -1.17 -28.90
C ASP A 20 -13.27 0.20 -28.54
N LYS A 21 -14.10 1.11 -27.98
CA LYS A 21 -13.63 2.39 -27.43
C LYS A 21 -12.59 2.15 -26.33
N GLU A 22 -12.85 1.27 -25.37
CA GLU A 22 -11.90 0.96 -24.29
C GLU A 22 -10.56 0.45 -24.85
N LYS A 23 -10.60 -0.53 -25.76
CA LYS A 23 -9.37 -1.10 -26.36
C LYS A 23 -8.57 -0.06 -27.15
N LEU A 24 -9.26 0.79 -27.90
CA LEU A 24 -8.60 1.85 -28.68
C LEU A 24 -8.02 2.94 -27.76
N GLN A 25 -8.72 3.29 -26.67
CA GLN A 25 -8.19 4.21 -25.65
C GLN A 25 -6.95 3.65 -24.96
N GLU A 26 -6.92 2.35 -24.62
CA GLU A 26 -5.75 1.72 -24.02
C GLU A 26 -4.53 1.79 -24.97
N ARG A 27 -4.74 1.52 -26.26
CA ARG A 27 -3.69 1.63 -27.29
C ARG A 27 -3.23 3.07 -27.48
N LEU A 28 -4.16 4.03 -27.49
CA LEU A 28 -3.87 5.45 -27.58
C LEU A 28 -3.02 5.90 -26.40
N ALA A 29 -3.35 5.48 -25.18
CA ALA A 29 -2.62 5.78 -23.96
C ALA A 29 -1.17 5.26 -24.03
N LYS A 30 -0.96 4.02 -24.51
CA LYS A 30 0.38 3.44 -24.71
C LYS A 30 1.23 4.22 -25.73
N LEU A 31 0.62 4.73 -26.79
CA LEU A 31 1.32 5.47 -27.86
C LEU A 31 1.58 6.94 -27.53
N ALA A 32 0.64 7.58 -26.83
CA ALA A 32 0.72 8.99 -26.46
C ALA A 32 1.46 9.23 -25.15
N GLY A 33 1.41 8.27 -24.20
CA GLY A 33 1.98 8.40 -22.85
C GLY A 33 3.51 8.38 -22.81
N GLY A 34 4.17 7.83 -23.83
CA GLY A 34 5.62 7.72 -23.86
C GLY A 34 6.19 6.81 -22.76
N VAL A 35 7.50 6.91 -22.53
CA VAL A 35 8.20 6.14 -21.49
C VAL A 35 9.03 7.10 -20.65
N ALA A 36 8.76 7.16 -19.35
CA ALA A 36 9.59 7.90 -18.40
C ALA A 36 10.82 7.07 -18.03
N LEU A 37 12.01 7.67 -18.15
CA LEU A 37 13.28 7.03 -17.80
C LEU A 37 13.84 7.64 -16.52
N ILE A 38 14.00 6.82 -15.48
CA ILE A 38 14.69 7.21 -14.24
C ILE A 38 16.13 6.71 -14.30
N LYS A 39 17.09 7.64 -14.34
CA LYS A 39 18.52 7.32 -14.33
C LYS A 39 19.04 7.34 -12.89
N VAL A 40 19.47 6.18 -12.40
CA VAL A 40 20.02 6.03 -11.04
C VAL A 40 21.54 6.11 -11.11
N GLY A 41 22.15 6.89 -10.23
CA GLY A 41 23.60 7.03 -10.12
C GLY A 41 24.10 6.63 -8.72
N ALA A 42 25.25 5.97 -8.67
CA ALA A 42 25.93 5.61 -7.43
C ALA A 42 27.45 5.52 -7.63
N ALA A 43 28.21 5.48 -6.53
CA ALA A 43 29.67 5.46 -6.58
C ALA A 43 30.23 4.06 -6.85
N THR A 44 29.50 3.01 -6.45
CA THR A 44 29.86 1.61 -6.67
C THR A 44 28.72 0.81 -7.30
N GLU A 45 29.03 -0.33 -7.90
CA GLU A 45 28.01 -1.21 -8.51
C GLU A 45 27.01 -1.75 -7.47
N VAL A 46 27.48 -2.04 -6.26
CA VAL A 46 26.63 -2.55 -5.17
C VAL A 46 25.60 -1.51 -4.76
N GLU A 47 26.03 -0.26 -4.55
CA GLU A 47 25.13 0.85 -4.25
C GLU A 47 24.19 1.16 -5.41
N LEU A 48 24.66 1.03 -6.66
CA LEU A 48 23.84 1.26 -7.84
C LEU A 48 22.67 0.28 -7.88
N LYS A 49 22.94 -1.02 -7.65
CA LYS A 49 21.91 -2.06 -7.63
C LYS A 49 20.91 -1.83 -6.49
N GLU A 50 21.40 -1.52 -5.29
CA GLU A 50 20.55 -1.25 -4.13
C GLU A 50 19.63 -0.04 -4.35
N LYS A 51 20.18 1.10 -4.76
CA LYS A 51 19.39 2.31 -5.06
C LYS A 51 18.40 2.08 -6.19
N LYS A 52 18.79 1.31 -7.21
CA LYS A 52 17.91 0.99 -8.32
C LYS A 52 16.69 0.21 -7.83
N HIS A 53 16.88 -0.88 -7.09
CA HIS A 53 15.76 -1.67 -6.54
C HIS A 53 14.88 -0.82 -5.63
N ARG A 54 15.47 0.01 -4.76
CA ARG A 54 14.72 0.92 -3.88
C ARG A 54 13.82 1.89 -4.66
N ILE A 55 14.28 2.37 -5.81
CA ILE A 55 13.49 3.24 -6.69
C ILE A 55 12.38 2.46 -7.40
N GLU A 56 12.67 1.24 -7.88
CA GLU A 56 11.68 0.36 -8.49
C GLU A 56 10.55 0.00 -7.52
N ASP A 57 10.90 -0.28 -6.25
CA ASP A 57 9.95 -0.53 -5.17
C ASP A 57 9.10 0.72 -4.88
N ALA A 58 9.73 1.90 -4.76
CA ALA A 58 9.03 3.15 -4.50
C ALA A 58 8.01 3.50 -5.61
N VAL A 59 8.37 3.29 -6.89
CA VAL A 59 7.47 3.49 -8.02
C VAL A 59 6.29 2.52 -7.94
N SER A 60 6.55 1.25 -7.60
CA SER A 60 5.52 0.22 -7.49
C SER A 60 4.56 0.49 -6.33
N ALA A 61 5.08 0.86 -5.16
CA ALA A 61 4.30 1.26 -3.99
C ALA A 61 3.43 2.50 -4.27
N THR A 62 3.98 3.50 -4.95
CA THR A 62 3.23 4.72 -5.33
C THR A 62 2.09 4.40 -6.29
N ARG A 63 2.31 3.50 -7.27
CA ARG A 63 1.23 3.03 -8.16
C ARG A 63 0.13 2.33 -7.38
N ALA A 64 0.50 1.42 -6.47
CA ALA A 64 -0.45 0.73 -5.61
C ALA A 64 -1.26 1.72 -4.72
N ALA A 65 -0.61 2.78 -4.23
CA ALA A 65 -1.26 3.83 -3.45
C ALA A 65 -2.23 4.68 -4.29
N ILE A 66 -1.94 4.93 -5.57
CA ILE A 66 -2.85 5.63 -6.48
C ILE A 66 -4.09 4.78 -6.78
N GLU A 67 -3.93 3.46 -6.89
CA GLU A 67 -5.02 2.53 -7.22
C GLU A 67 -6.02 2.34 -6.08
N GLU A 68 -5.54 2.13 -4.84
CA GLU A 68 -6.40 1.75 -3.71
C GLU A 68 -6.31 2.69 -2.50
N GLY A 69 -5.54 3.77 -2.61
CA GLY A 69 -5.31 4.72 -1.53
C GLY A 69 -4.23 4.28 -0.55
N ILE A 70 -4.10 5.06 0.53
CA ILE A 70 -3.12 4.88 1.59
C ILE A 70 -3.80 4.73 2.95
N VAL A 71 -3.16 3.99 3.84
CA VAL A 71 -3.63 3.74 5.21
C VAL A 71 -2.52 4.04 6.23
N PRO A 72 -2.85 4.23 7.52
CA PRO A 72 -1.86 4.36 8.58
C PRO A 72 -0.94 3.14 8.62
N GLY A 73 0.37 3.37 8.44
CA GLY A 73 1.36 2.30 8.39
C GLY A 73 1.75 1.79 9.78
N GLY A 74 2.87 1.07 9.86
CA GLY A 74 3.42 0.59 11.13
C GLY A 74 2.54 -0.44 11.84
N GLY A 75 1.69 -1.15 11.09
CA GLY A 75 0.74 -2.14 11.61
C GLY A 75 -0.51 -1.54 12.26
N VAL A 76 -0.66 -0.22 12.30
CA VAL A 76 -1.84 0.45 12.90
C VAL A 76 -3.12 0.07 12.17
N CYS A 77 -3.11 0.12 10.83
CA CYS A 77 -4.30 -0.24 10.04
C CYS A 77 -4.81 -1.66 10.35
N LEU A 78 -3.90 -2.61 10.57
CA LEU A 78 -4.26 -4.00 10.86
C LEU A 78 -4.89 -4.14 12.24
N ILE A 79 -4.33 -3.48 13.26
CA ILE A 79 -4.92 -3.46 14.61
C ILE A 79 -6.31 -2.81 14.58
N ARG A 80 -6.51 -1.75 13.79
CA ARG A 80 -7.83 -1.10 13.63
C ARG A 80 -8.86 -2.02 12.97
N ALA A 81 -8.42 -2.96 12.14
CA ALA A 81 -9.32 -3.92 11.49
C ALA A 81 -9.81 -5.01 12.47
N GLU A 82 -9.24 -5.14 13.67
CA GLU A 82 -9.69 -6.10 14.70
C GLU A 82 -11.17 -5.91 15.07
N ASP A 83 -11.66 -4.67 15.07
CA ASP A 83 -13.06 -4.37 15.43
C ASP A 83 -14.05 -4.98 14.44
N ALA A 84 -13.66 -5.14 13.16
CA ALA A 84 -14.49 -5.77 12.15
C ALA A 84 -14.73 -7.27 12.43
N LEU A 85 -13.79 -7.94 13.12
CA LEU A 85 -13.92 -9.34 13.50
C LEU A 85 -14.96 -9.55 14.61
N SER A 86 -15.15 -8.56 15.48
CA SER A 86 -16.10 -8.63 16.60
C SER A 86 -17.56 -8.59 16.14
N GLY A 87 -17.84 -8.06 14.95
CA GLY A 87 -19.19 -7.91 14.40
C GLY A 87 -19.74 -9.15 13.68
N LEU A 88 -18.99 -10.24 13.59
CA LEU A 88 -19.30 -11.37 12.70
C LEU A 88 -20.27 -12.41 13.29
N GLY A 89 -20.55 -12.38 14.60
CA GLY A 89 -21.52 -13.30 15.24
C GLY A 89 -21.14 -14.78 15.17
N LEU A 90 -19.83 -15.08 15.11
CA LEU A 90 -19.31 -16.43 14.92
C LEU A 90 -19.39 -17.28 16.20
N SER A 91 -19.41 -18.61 16.04
CA SER A 91 -19.43 -19.56 17.16
C SER A 91 -18.60 -20.81 16.85
N GLY A 92 -18.25 -21.57 17.90
CA GLY A 92 -17.47 -22.81 17.76
C GLY A 92 -16.11 -22.59 17.09
N ASP A 93 -15.83 -23.42 16.07
CA ASP A 93 -14.55 -23.41 15.36
C ASP A 93 -14.32 -22.11 14.58
N GLU A 94 -15.38 -21.48 14.05
CA GLU A 94 -15.27 -20.22 13.32
C GLU A 94 -14.83 -19.07 14.23
N ALA A 95 -15.35 -19.03 15.46
CA ALA A 95 -14.91 -18.06 16.47
C ALA A 95 -13.44 -18.26 16.85
N THR A 96 -13.01 -19.53 16.94
CA THR A 96 -11.60 -19.86 17.19
C THR A 96 -10.71 -19.39 16.05
N GLY A 97 -11.14 -19.57 14.79
CA GLY A 97 -10.43 -19.07 13.61
C GLY A 97 -10.31 -17.55 13.60
N ALA A 98 -11.39 -16.83 13.91
CA ALA A 98 -11.35 -15.37 14.01
C ALA A 98 -10.39 -14.87 15.10
N GLU A 99 -10.28 -15.57 16.22
CA GLU A 99 -9.33 -15.23 17.28
C GLU A 99 -7.87 -15.46 16.86
N ILE A 100 -7.59 -16.50 16.07
CA ILE A 100 -6.26 -16.70 15.48
C ILE A 100 -5.88 -15.52 14.59
N VAL A 101 -6.80 -15.09 13.72
CA VAL A 101 -6.58 -13.92 12.86
C VAL A 101 -6.39 -12.66 13.70
N ARG A 102 -7.22 -12.43 14.72
CA ARG A 102 -7.11 -11.27 15.63
C ARG A 102 -5.73 -11.18 16.28
N ARG A 103 -5.16 -12.32 16.70
CA ARG A 103 -3.80 -12.35 17.25
C ARG A 103 -2.75 -12.04 16.18
N ALA A 104 -2.85 -12.68 15.01
CA ALA A 104 -1.88 -12.54 13.93
C ALA A 104 -1.76 -11.11 13.38
N ILE A 105 -2.88 -10.38 13.26
CA ILE A 105 -2.88 -9.02 12.69
C ILE A 105 -2.17 -7.98 13.56
N SER A 106 -1.95 -8.26 14.84
CA SER A 106 -1.18 -7.40 15.75
C SER A 106 0.34 -7.64 15.69
N GLU A 107 0.79 -8.77 15.17
CA GLU A 107 2.21 -9.16 15.14
C GLU A 107 3.11 -8.20 14.34
N PRO A 108 2.69 -7.62 13.18
CA PRO A 108 3.54 -6.68 12.46
C PRO A 108 3.93 -5.46 13.31
N ALA A 109 2.99 -4.89 14.06
CA ALA A 109 3.28 -3.78 14.97
C ALA A 109 4.16 -4.22 16.14
N ARG A 110 3.98 -5.44 16.66
CA ARG A 110 4.83 -6.02 17.72
C ARG A 110 6.29 -6.10 17.27
N VAL A 111 6.53 -6.73 16.11
CA VAL A 111 7.86 -6.95 15.57
C VAL A 111 8.56 -5.61 15.30
N ILE A 112 7.84 -4.60 14.78
CA ILE A 112 8.38 -3.26 14.59
C ILE A 112 8.82 -2.63 15.92
N ALA A 113 7.98 -2.72 16.95
CA ALA A 113 8.29 -2.18 18.28
C ALA A 113 9.48 -2.89 18.94
N GLU A 114 9.51 -4.21 18.89
CA GLU A 114 10.58 -5.03 19.48
C GLU A 114 11.92 -4.81 18.77
N ASN A 115 11.92 -4.72 17.43
CA ASN A 115 13.11 -4.39 16.66
C ASN A 115 13.66 -2.99 16.99
N ALA A 116 12.80 -2.08 17.45
CA ALA A 116 13.18 -0.75 17.91
C ALA A 116 13.51 -0.70 19.43
N GLY A 117 13.49 -1.84 20.13
CA GLY A 117 13.86 -1.96 21.55
C GLY A 117 12.74 -1.62 22.53
N TYR A 118 11.49 -1.55 22.07
CA TYR A 118 10.31 -1.28 22.91
C TYR A 118 9.52 -2.57 23.21
N GLU A 119 8.76 -2.55 24.31
CA GLU A 119 7.90 -3.68 24.68
C GLU A 119 6.67 -3.74 23.76
N GLY A 120 6.67 -4.67 22.81
CA GLY A 120 5.65 -4.73 21.76
C GLY A 120 4.23 -4.94 22.28
N GLY A 121 4.03 -5.66 23.39
CA GLY A 121 2.73 -5.80 24.04
C GLY A 121 2.15 -4.45 24.49
N VAL A 122 2.97 -3.60 25.13
CA VAL A 122 2.56 -2.26 25.57
C VAL A 122 2.22 -1.35 24.40
N ILE A 123 3.00 -1.45 23.31
CA ILE A 123 2.73 -0.67 22.09
C ILE A 123 1.42 -1.09 21.44
N ILE A 124 1.17 -2.39 21.25
CA ILE A 124 -0.07 -2.88 20.65
C ILE A 124 -1.29 -2.46 21.48
N GLU A 125 -1.25 -2.68 22.80
CA GLU A 125 -2.36 -2.31 23.68
C GLU A 125 -2.65 -0.81 23.63
N ARG A 126 -1.60 0.01 23.62
CA ARG A 126 -1.79 1.44 23.48
C ARG A 126 -2.35 1.81 22.10
N ILE A 127 -1.89 1.20 21.01
CA ILE A 127 -2.50 1.40 19.68
C ILE A 127 -4.00 1.08 19.79
N ARG A 128 -4.42 -0.07 20.34
CA ARG A 128 -5.84 -0.44 20.48
C ARG A 128 -6.68 0.62 21.20
N THR A 129 -6.15 1.23 22.26
CA THR A 129 -6.87 2.27 23.02
C THR A 129 -6.94 3.63 22.32
N GLU A 130 -6.04 3.88 21.37
CA GLU A 130 -6.00 5.12 20.60
C GLU A 130 -6.96 5.07 19.41
N GLY A 131 -7.42 6.23 18.95
CA GLY A 131 -8.35 6.35 17.82
C GLY A 131 -7.68 6.73 16.51
N GLY A 132 -8.35 6.39 15.40
CA GLY A 132 -7.98 6.87 14.06
C GLY A 132 -6.56 6.48 13.64
N ALA A 133 -5.81 7.47 13.14
CA ALA A 133 -4.46 7.30 12.58
C ALA A 133 -3.34 7.40 13.63
N THR A 134 -3.65 7.47 14.92
CA THR A 134 -2.64 7.53 15.97
C THR A 134 -1.90 6.20 16.08
N GLY A 135 -0.56 6.26 16.07
CA GLY A 135 0.33 5.12 16.15
C GLY A 135 1.69 5.48 16.73
N PHE A 136 2.62 4.52 16.65
CA PHE A 136 3.96 4.64 17.20
C PHE A 136 5.01 4.76 16.10
N ASP A 137 5.69 5.90 16.03
CA ASP A 137 6.89 6.10 15.22
C ASP A 137 8.06 5.41 15.91
N ALA A 138 8.35 4.18 15.49
CA ALA A 138 9.41 3.35 16.06
C ALA A 138 10.82 3.90 15.80
N ALA A 139 11.01 4.75 14.79
CA ALA A 139 12.29 5.37 14.51
C ALA A 139 12.61 6.50 15.51
N LYS A 140 11.59 7.21 16.00
CA LYS A 140 11.74 8.31 16.97
C LYS A 140 11.30 7.97 18.39
N GLY A 141 10.60 6.85 18.59
CA GLY A 141 10.04 6.46 19.88
C GLY A 141 8.86 7.33 20.31
N GLN A 142 8.05 7.83 19.37
CA GLN A 142 7.03 8.84 19.65
C GLN A 142 5.64 8.42 19.16
N TRP A 143 4.61 8.84 19.90
CA TRP A 143 3.23 8.68 19.48
C TRP A 143 2.83 9.83 18.58
N VAL A 144 2.35 9.49 17.38
CA VAL A 144 2.09 10.46 16.32
C VAL A 144 0.86 10.09 15.51
N ASP A 145 0.32 11.06 14.80
CA ASP A 145 -0.62 10.81 13.71
C ASP A 145 0.19 10.30 12.50
N MET A 146 0.10 8.99 12.24
CA MET A 146 0.92 8.28 11.25
C MET A 146 0.74 8.84 9.84
N MET A 147 -0.48 9.29 9.52
CA MET A 147 -0.79 9.87 8.22
C MET A 147 -0.12 11.24 8.07
N LYS A 148 -0.18 12.08 9.11
CA LYS A 148 0.44 13.42 9.09
C LYS A 148 1.97 13.36 9.11
N THR A 149 2.55 12.35 9.73
CA THR A 149 4.01 12.15 9.76
C THR A 149 4.56 11.43 8.53
N GLY A 150 3.69 10.95 7.64
CA GLY A 150 4.07 10.27 6.40
C GLY A 150 4.44 8.80 6.58
N ILE A 151 4.10 8.20 7.72
CA ILE A 151 4.26 6.76 7.97
C ILE A 151 2.99 6.07 7.44
N VAL A 152 2.98 5.82 6.14
CA VAL A 152 1.81 5.33 5.41
C VAL A 152 2.15 4.10 4.59
N ASP A 153 1.19 3.20 4.47
CA ASP A 153 1.28 2.03 3.60
C ASP A 153 0.23 2.12 2.48
N PRO A 154 0.53 1.69 1.25
CA PRO A 154 -0.49 1.50 0.22
C PRO A 154 -1.52 0.46 0.69
N ALA A 155 -2.81 0.79 0.63
CA ALA A 155 -3.88 -0.10 1.11
C ALA A 155 -3.84 -1.48 0.43
N LYS A 156 -3.52 -1.49 -0.87
CA LYS A 156 -3.33 -2.70 -1.67
C LYS A 156 -2.27 -3.63 -1.09
N VAL A 157 -1.16 -3.08 -0.60
CA VAL A 157 -0.05 -3.86 -0.03
C VAL A 157 -0.48 -4.47 1.30
N THR A 158 -1.09 -3.67 2.19
CA THR A 158 -1.59 -4.16 3.48
C THR A 158 -2.64 -5.26 3.29
N ARG A 159 -3.56 -5.12 2.32
CA ARG A 159 -4.57 -6.14 2.02
C ARG A 159 -3.95 -7.41 1.44
N SER A 160 -3.00 -7.29 0.51
CA SER A 160 -2.39 -8.45 -0.14
C SER A 160 -1.43 -9.22 0.77
N ALA A 161 -0.94 -8.61 1.84
CA ALA A 161 -0.08 -9.25 2.84
C ALA A 161 -0.85 -10.08 3.87
N LEU A 162 -2.15 -9.81 4.05
CA LEU A 162 -3.07 -10.54 4.94
C LEU A 162 -3.66 -11.76 4.24
#